data_AF-A0A957JKM6-F1
#
_entry.id   AF-A0A957JKM6-F1
#
_cell.length_a   1.000
_cell.length_b   1.000
_cell.length_c   1.000
_cell.angle_alpha   90.00
_cell.angle_beta   90.00
_cell.angle_gamma   90.00
#
_symmetry.space_group_name_H-M   'P 1'
#
loop_
_entity.id
_entity.type
_entity.pdbx_description
1 polymer ?
#
loop_
_entity_poly.entity_id
_entity_poly.type
_entity_poly.pdbx_seq_one_letter_code
_entity_poly.pdbx_strand_id
1 'polypeptide(L)'
;RTVTQSKELNFLMTPAVIISASGMAEAGRILHHLKNNIEDPRNTILIVGWQAPNTLGRRLVERQPVVKIFGEEYSLKAQVVTLNGFSGHADRYELM
;
A
#
# COMPACT_ATOMS: atom_id res chain seq x y z
N ARG A 1 8.56 9.93 -16.26
CA ARG A 1 7.19 10.35 -15.82
C ARG A 1 7.35 11.52 -14.86
N THR A 2 6.67 12.65 -15.11
CA THR A 2 6.86 13.89 -14.31
C THR A 2 6.10 13.83 -12.99
N VAL A 3 6.45 14.71 -12.04
CA VAL A 3 5.77 14.76 -10.73
C VAL A 3 4.28 15.04 -10.86
N THR A 4 3.91 15.90 -11.80
CA THR A 4 2.55 16.35 -12.07
C THR A 4 1.65 15.18 -12.52
N GLN A 5 2.10 14.37 -13.47
CA GLN A 5 1.34 13.22 -13.99
C GLN A 5 0.96 12.20 -12.89
N SER A 6 1.83 12.01 -11.88
CA SER A 6 1.52 11.13 -10.75
C SER A 6 0.55 11.75 -9.75
N LYS A 7 0.52 13.09 -9.63
CA LYS A 7 -0.47 13.77 -8.78
C LYS A 7 -1.86 13.74 -9.40
N GLU A 8 -1.96 13.84 -10.72
CA GLU A 8 -3.23 13.79 -11.47
C GLU A 8 -3.98 12.47 -11.29
N LEU A 9 -3.26 11.35 -11.12
CA LEU A 9 -3.87 10.04 -10.87
C LEU A 9 -4.74 10.00 -9.61
N ASN A 10 -4.51 10.88 -8.63
CA ASN A 10 -5.33 10.92 -7.41
C ASN A 10 -6.75 11.45 -7.63
N PHE A 11 -7.03 12.06 -8.79
CA PHE A 11 -8.32 12.64 -9.13
C PHE A 11 -9.07 11.82 -10.19
N LEU A 12 -8.55 10.64 -10.56
CA LEU A 12 -9.24 9.75 -11.48
C LEU A 12 -10.48 9.18 -10.80
N MET A 13 -11.64 9.54 -11.34
CA MET A 13 -12.94 8.97 -10.97
C MET A 13 -13.21 7.63 -11.66
N THR A 14 -12.31 7.22 -12.57
CA THR A 14 -12.37 5.94 -13.26
C THR A 14 -11.52 4.89 -12.53
N PRO A 15 -11.92 3.61 -12.53
CA PRO A 15 -11.11 2.54 -11.96
C PRO A 15 -9.72 2.50 -12.62
N ALA A 16 -8.68 2.50 -11.80
CA ALA A 16 -7.29 2.47 -12.26
C ALA A 16 -6.42 1.58 -11.35
N VAL A 17 -5.34 1.05 -11.93
CA VAL A 17 -4.30 0.32 -11.17
C VAL A 17 -3.09 1.22 -11.03
N ILE A 18 -2.70 1.54 -9.79
CA ILE A 18 -1.52 2.35 -9.47
C ILE A 18 -0.41 1.44 -8.96
N ILE A 19 0.69 1.35 -9.71
CA ILE A 19 1.91 0.65 -9.30
C ILE A 19 2.98 1.69 -8.98
N SER A 20 3.46 1.69 -7.74
CA SER A 20 4.43 2.68 -7.25
C SER A 20 5.45 2.03 -6.31
N ALA A 21 6.70 2.46 -6.42
CA ALA A 21 7.69 2.29 -5.35
C ALA A 21 7.42 3.33 -4.22
N SER A 22 7.89 3.16 -2.98
CA SER A 22 8.72 2.11 -2.35
C SER A 22 7.93 0.84 -1.97
N GLY A 23 8.57 -0.33 -2.07
CA GLY A 23 7.94 -1.63 -1.75
C GLY A 23 7.49 -1.80 -0.29
N MET A 24 7.97 -0.94 0.63
CA MET A 24 7.53 -0.94 2.03
C MET A 24 6.69 0.29 2.43
N ALA A 25 6.29 1.09 1.45
CA ALA A 25 5.49 2.31 1.64
C ALA A 25 6.13 3.38 2.54
N GLU A 26 7.45 3.37 2.75
CA GLU A 26 8.13 4.33 3.64
C GLU A 26 8.48 5.67 2.95
N ALA A 27 8.57 5.68 1.62
CA ALA A 27 9.03 6.85 0.88
C ALA A 27 8.50 6.88 -0.55
N GLY A 28 8.52 8.08 -1.13
CA GLY A 28 8.18 8.33 -2.52
C GLY A 28 6.68 8.54 -2.75
N ARG A 29 6.27 8.33 -4.00
CA ARG A 29 4.93 8.68 -4.49
C ARG A 29 3.83 7.83 -3.87
N ILE A 30 4.15 6.63 -3.42
CA ILE A 30 3.19 5.71 -2.80
C ILE A 30 2.51 6.33 -1.57
N LEU A 31 3.22 7.15 -0.78
CA LEU A 31 2.64 7.82 0.38
C LEU A 31 1.51 8.78 -0.02
N HIS A 32 1.66 9.51 -1.14
CA HIS A 32 0.60 10.39 -1.64
C HIS A 32 -0.61 9.59 -2.13
N HIS A 33 -0.37 8.49 -2.84
CA HIS A 33 -1.46 7.61 -3.28
C HIS A 33 -2.19 6.98 -2.09
N LEU A 34 -1.47 6.49 -1.08
CA LEU A 34 -2.08 5.94 0.13
C LEU A 34 -2.89 7.00 0.88
N LYS A 35 -2.30 8.17 1.16
CA LYS A 35 -3.00 9.31 1.82
C LYS A 35 -4.34 9.62 1.16
N ASN A 36 -4.41 9.62 -0.17
CA ASN A 36 -5.62 10.01 -0.90
C ASN A 36 -6.67 8.89 -1.01
N ASN A 37 -6.28 7.62 -0.85
CA ASN A 37 -7.13 6.47 -1.21
C ASN A 37 -7.45 5.54 -0.03
N ILE A 38 -6.71 5.60 1.08
CA ILE A 38 -6.79 4.64 2.20
C ILE A 38 -8.12 4.69 2.96
N GLU A 39 -8.79 5.84 2.95
CA GLU A 39 -10.07 6.03 3.67
C GLU A 39 -11.31 5.74 2.80
N ASP A 40 -11.13 5.33 1.54
CA ASP A 40 -12.24 4.93 0.68
C ASP A 40 -12.38 3.39 0.65
N PRO A 41 -13.50 2.82 1.14
CA PRO A 41 -13.70 1.38 1.19
C PRO A 41 -13.85 0.72 -0.19
N ARG A 42 -14.00 1.49 -1.27
CA ARG A 42 -14.03 0.97 -2.64
C ARG A 42 -12.63 0.60 -3.15
N ASN A 43 -11.58 1.06 -2.48
CA ASN A 43 -10.20 0.85 -2.89
C ASN A 43 -9.61 -0.41 -2.28
N THR A 44 -8.65 -1.01 -2.99
CA THR A 44 -7.85 -2.14 -2.50
C THR A 44 -6.36 -1.76 -2.51
N ILE A 45 -5.68 -2.00 -1.39
CA ILE A 45 -4.23 -1.90 -1.24
C ILE A 45 -3.67 -3.32 -1.35
N LEU A 46 -2.99 -3.60 -2.47
CA LEU A 46 -2.35 -4.88 -2.75
C LEU A 46 -0.86 -4.83 -2.38
N ILE A 47 -0.45 -5.68 -1.45
CA ILE A 47 0.94 -5.81 -0.99
C ILE A 47 1.51 -7.12 -1.50
N VAL A 48 2.60 -7.07 -2.27
CA VAL A 48 3.18 -8.22 -2.99
C VAL A 48 4.52 -8.70 -2.44
N GLY A 49 4.95 -8.21 -1.27
CA GLY A 49 6.26 -8.54 -0.71
C GLY A 49 6.32 -8.34 0.80
N TRP A 50 7.41 -8.84 1.40
CA TRP A 50 7.64 -8.75 2.84
C TRP A 50 7.72 -7.30 3.33
N GLN A 51 7.13 -7.05 4.49
CA GLN A 51 7.08 -5.74 5.12
C GLN A 51 7.85 -5.77 6.42
N ALA A 52 8.87 -4.91 6.57
CA ALA A 52 9.69 -4.89 7.76
C ALA A 52 8.91 -4.40 8.99
N PRO A 53 9.21 -4.90 10.20
CA PRO A 53 8.64 -4.34 11.43
C PRO A 53 8.76 -2.82 11.48
N ASN A 54 7.75 -2.16 12.07
CA ASN A 54 7.65 -0.71 12.25
C ASN A 54 7.45 0.14 10.98
N THR A 55 7.42 -0.45 9.78
CA THR A 55 7.08 0.27 8.53
C THR A 55 5.57 0.52 8.42
N LEU A 56 5.18 1.54 7.64
CA LEU A 56 3.79 1.75 7.24
C LEU A 56 3.24 0.50 6.54
N GLY A 57 4.03 -0.09 5.64
CA GLY A 57 3.64 -1.32 4.95
C GLY A 57 3.32 -2.47 5.91
N ARG A 58 4.07 -2.63 7.01
CA ARG A 58 3.75 -3.63 8.05
C ARG A 58 2.42 -3.34 8.75
N ARG A 59 2.16 -2.08 9.11
CA ARG A 59 0.90 -1.68 9.75
C ARG A 59 -0.31 -1.93 8.84
N LEU A 60 -0.14 -1.74 7.53
CA LEU A 60 -1.16 -2.09 6.54
C LEU A 60 -1.39 -3.60 6.48
N VAL A 61 -0.34 -4.43 6.44
CA VAL A 61 -0.45 -5.90 6.48
C VAL A 61 -1.16 -6.38 7.75
N GLU A 62 -0.87 -5.76 8.89
CA GLU A 62 -1.51 -6.04 10.18
C GLU A 62 -2.95 -5.50 10.28
N ARG A 63 -3.41 -4.76 9.27
CA ARG A 63 -4.73 -4.11 9.22
C ARG A 63 -5.01 -3.23 10.43
N GLN A 64 -4.00 -2.46 10.85
CA GLN A 64 -4.20 -1.49 11.93
C GLN A 64 -5.30 -0.50 11.53
N PRO A 65 -6.30 -0.24 12.40
CA PRO A 65 -7.47 0.58 12.04
C PRO A 65 -7.10 2.03 11.76
N VAL A 66 -5.98 2.51 12.30
CA VAL A 66 -5.44 3.84 12.06
C VAL A 66 -3.95 3.72 11.74
N VAL A 67 -3.50 4.42 10.70
CA VAL A 67 -2.08 4.51 10.33
C VAL A 67 -1.64 5.96 10.16
N LYS A 68 -0.34 6.20 10.23
CA LYS A 68 0.25 7.54 10.03
C LYS A 68 0.91 7.65 8.67
N ILE A 69 0.55 8.68 7.91
CA ILE A 69 1.12 9.01 6.60
C ILE A 69 1.46 10.50 6.62
N PHE A 70 2.73 10.86 6.38
CA PHE A 70 3.22 12.25 6.52
C PHE A 70 2.93 12.90 7.89
N GLY A 71 2.87 12.10 8.96
CA GLY A 71 2.59 12.57 10.31
C GLY A 71 1.11 12.75 10.64
N GLU A 72 0.22 12.66 9.64
CA GLU A 72 -1.23 12.73 9.82
C GLU A 72 -1.82 11.32 9.98
N GLU A 73 -2.89 11.21 10.77
CA GLU A 73 -3.60 9.94 11.02
C GLU A 73 -4.69 9.71 9.97
N TYR A 74 -4.79 8.47 9.49
CA TYR A 74 -5.77 8.04 8.50
C TYR A 74 -6.44 6.75 8.94
N SER A 75 -7.76 6.66 8.75
CA SER A 75 -8.53 5.44 9.02
C SER A 75 -8.35 4.44 7.90
N LEU A 76 -7.92 3.22 8.21
CA LEU A 76 -7.83 2.15 7.22
C LEU A 76 -9.23 1.62 6.88
N LYS A 77 -9.81 2.13 5.80
CA LYS A 77 -11.11 1.68 5.27
C LYS A 77 -10.96 0.88 3.98
N ALA A 78 -9.94 1.17 3.18
CA ALA A 78 -9.58 0.40 2.00
C ALA A 78 -9.27 -1.06 2.36
N GLN A 79 -9.63 -1.98 1.48
CA GLN A 79 -9.32 -3.40 1.66
C GLN A 79 -7.82 -3.64 1.54
N VAL A 80 -7.22 -4.40 2.47
CA VAL A 80 -5.80 -4.81 2.36
C VAL A 80 -5.69 -6.29 2.01
N VAL A 81 -5.01 -6.56 0.89
CA VAL A 81 -4.74 -7.90 0.38
C VAL A 81 -3.22 -8.10 0.27
N THR A 82 -2.74 -9.24 0.74
CA THR A 82 -1.33 -9.64 0.68
C THR A 82 -1.16 -10.84 -0.23
N LEU A 83 -0.34 -10.73 -1.27
CA LEU A 83 0.07 -11.86 -2.10
C LEU A 83 1.42 -12.36 -1.61
N ASN A 84 1.40 -13.47 -0.89
CA ASN A 84 2.62 -14.10 -0.35
C ASN A 84 3.42 -14.90 -1.40
N GLY A 85 2.90 -15.02 -2.64
CA GLY A 85 3.50 -15.85 -3.70
C GLY A 85 4.53 -15.15 -4.61
N PHE A 86 4.81 -13.85 -4.42
CA PHE A 86 5.84 -13.13 -5.19
C PHE A 86 7.08 -12.77 -4.37
N SER A 87 7.22 -13.29 -3.14
CA SER A 87 8.53 -13.29 -2.50
C SER A 87 9.40 -14.31 -3.21
N GLY A 88 10.48 -13.88 -3.87
CA GLY A 88 11.55 -14.75 -4.39
C GLY A 88 12.30 -15.55 -3.33
N HIS A 89 11.68 -15.80 -2.17
CA HIS A 89 12.06 -16.75 -1.16
C HIS A 89 10.90 -17.72 -0.99
N ALA A 90 11.09 -18.88 -1.62
CA ALA A 90 10.58 -20.20 -1.29
C ALA A 90 9.29 -20.30 -0.46
N ASP A 91 8.33 -20.98 -1.06
CA ASP A 91 7.30 -21.79 -0.41
C ASP A 91 7.71 -22.25 0.99
N ARG A 92 7.21 -21.56 2.02
CA ARG A 92 7.23 -22.07 3.40
C ARG A 92 6.02 -22.98 3.66
N TYR A 93 5.68 -23.81 2.67
CA TYR A 93 4.71 -24.90 2.79
C TYR A 93 5.26 -26.25 2.27
N GLU A 94 6.57 -26.37 1.99
CA GLU A 94 7.22 -27.67 1.71
C GLU A 94 7.73 -28.43 2.97
N LEU A 95 7.30 -28.04 4.18
CA LEU A 95 7.64 -28.77 5.41
C LEU A 95 6.44 -28.81 6.37
N MET A 96 5.42 -29.60 6.01
CA MET A 96 4.69 -30.53 6.89
C MET A 96 3.71 -31.39 6.09
#